data_AF-A0A2X1UXJ8-F1
#
_entry.id   AF-A0A2X1UXJ8-F1
#
_cell.length_a   1.000
_cell.length_b   1.000
_cell.length_c   1.000
_cell.angle_alpha   90.00
_cell.angle_beta   90.00
_cell.angle_gamma   90.00
#
_symmetry.space_group_name_H-M   'P 1'
#
loop_
_entity.id
_entity.type
_entity.pdbx_description
1 polymer ?
#
loop_
_entity_poly.entity_id
_entity_poly.type
_entity_poly.pdbx_seq_one_letter_code
_entity_poly.pdbx_strand_id
1 'polypeptide(L)'
;MTDEAEKNIEVKETETKFQEKKSTIDHVDQVIKEYFSLTKIQLTRDDPIVGLLLAQRIDVDKQLGSFKVDLQKIFDEAKNHSDNRLIEIDKLYHKNEELAKEFEGQRERIITELITQQRMSVFNFSDEIKERVERSARRVETLQNQHKNLIYLVIGSGAISLLVLFALIFK
;
A
#
# COMPACT_ATOMS: atom_id res chain seq x y z
N MET A 1 -62.27 -36.75 -13.83
CA MET A 1 -60.82 -36.79 -13.52
C MET A 1 -60.52 -35.94 -12.27
N THR A 2 -61.38 -35.96 -11.26
CA THR A 2 -61.27 -35.13 -10.04
C THR A 2 -61.07 -35.98 -8.78
N ASP A 3 -61.47 -37.25 -8.81
CA ASP A 3 -61.46 -38.14 -7.64
C ASP A 3 -60.06 -38.64 -7.22
N GLU A 4 -59.08 -38.64 -8.14
CA GLU A 4 -57.70 -39.08 -7.83
C GLU A 4 -56.84 -37.96 -7.21
N ALA A 5 -57.23 -36.70 -7.40
CA ALA A 5 -56.52 -35.55 -6.85
C ALA A 5 -56.88 -35.32 -5.37
N GLU A 6 -58.17 -35.43 -5.01
CA GLU A 6 -58.64 -35.29 -3.63
C GLU A 6 -58.14 -36.43 -2.74
N LYS A 7 -58.15 -37.67 -3.25
CA LYS A 7 -57.63 -38.84 -2.53
C LYS A 7 -56.12 -38.77 -2.27
N ASN A 8 -55.34 -38.17 -3.18
CA ASN A 8 -53.89 -38.00 -3.00
C ASN A 8 -53.51 -36.88 -2.01
N ILE A 9 -54.36 -35.88 -1.83
CA ILE A 9 -54.15 -34.81 -0.84
C ILE A 9 -54.48 -35.34 0.57
N GLU A 10 -55.55 -36.11 0.70
CA GLU A 10 -55.98 -36.71 1.97
C GLU A 10 -54.98 -37.75 2.51
N VAL A 11 -54.35 -38.54 1.60
CA VAL A 11 -53.31 -39.52 1.95
C VAL A 11 -52.00 -38.84 2.39
N LYS A 12 -51.60 -37.73 1.75
CA LYS A 12 -50.40 -36.99 2.16
C LYS A 12 -50.58 -36.31 3.51
N GLU A 13 -51.72 -35.68 3.78
CA GLU A 13 -51.98 -35.07 5.10
C GLU A 13 -52.03 -36.09 6.24
N THR A 14 -52.52 -37.30 5.97
CA THR A 14 -52.54 -38.38 6.96
C THR A 14 -51.15 -38.95 7.23
N GLU A 15 -50.28 -39.04 6.22
CA GLU A 15 -48.89 -39.48 6.38
C GLU A 15 -48.03 -38.46 7.17
N THR A 16 -48.16 -37.15 6.91
CA THR A 16 -47.42 -36.12 7.67
C THR A 16 -47.84 -36.11 9.15
N LYS A 17 -49.15 -36.21 9.41
CA LYS A 17 -49.68 -36.31 10.79
C LYS A 17 -49.22 -37.58 11.48
N PHE A 18 -49.07 -38.70 10.77
CA PHE A 18 -48.55 -39.95 11.35
C PHE A 18 -47.06 -39.85 11.70
N GLN A 19 -46.25 -39.18 10.88
CA GLN A 19 -44.83 -38.98 11.18
C GLN A 19 -44.60 -38.03 12.35
N GLU A 20 -45.35 -36.93 12.44
CA GLU A 20 -45.33 -36.04 13.61
C GLU A 20 -45.76 -36.78 14.88
N LYS A 21 -46.80 -37.60 14.81
CA LYS A 21 -47.30 -38.36 15.97
C LYS A 21 -46.28 -39.40 16.43
N LYS A 22 -45.58 -40.07 15.51
CA LYS A 22 -44.52 -41.05 15.82
C LYS A 22 -43.29 -40.38 16.45
N SER A 23 -42.83 -39.26 15.89
CA SER A 23 -41.73 -38.44 16.44
C SER A 23 -42.02 -37.97 17.87
N THR A 24 -43.27 -37.52 18.12
CA THR A 24 -43.70 -37.05 19.44
C THR A 24 -43.75 -38.20 20.45
N ILE A 25 -44.23 -39.37 20.06
CA ILE A 25 -44.26 -40.58 20.91
C ILE A 25 -42.82 -41.02 21.27
N ASP A 26 -41.89 -40.99 20.32
CA ASP A 26 -40.49 -41.34 20.56
C ASP A 26 -39.81 -40.37 21.54
N HIS A 27 -40.16 -39.07 21.48
CA HIS A 27 -39.65 -38.06 22.42
C HIS A 27 -40.21 -38.23 23.84
N VAL A 28 -41.51 -38.53 23.96
CA VAL A 28 -42.17 -38.79 25.24
C VAL A 28 -41.53 -40.00 25.93
N ASP A 29 -41.35 -41.10 25.20
CA ASP A 29 -40.73 -42.31 25.74
C ASP A 29 -39.27 -42.10 26.12
N GLN A 30 -38.53 -41.29 25.38
CA GLN A 30 -37.16 -40.93 25.72
C GLN A 30 -37.09 -40.11 27.02
N VAL A 31 -37.97 -39.11 27.18
CA VAL A 31 -38.04 -38.29 28.41
C VAL A 31 -38.42 -39.15 29.62
N ILE A 32 -39.41 -40.03 29.48
CA ILE A 32 -39.80 -40.98 30.53
C ILE A 32 -38.62 -41.87 30.93
N LYS A 33 -37.90 -42.40 29.93
CA LYS A 33 -36.74 -43.28 30.16
C LYS A 33 -35.57 -42.55 30.81
N GLU A 34 -35.26 -41.34 30.38
CA GLU A 34 -34.21 -40.50 30.98
C GLU A 34 -34.57 -40.10 32.41
N TYR A 35 -35.81 -39.68 32.65
CA TYR A 35 -36.28 -39.34 34.00
C TYR A 35 -36.25 -40.55 34.93
N PHE A 36 -36.73 -41.72 34.47
CA PHE A 36 -36.65 -42.96 35.23
C PHE A 36 -35.18 -43.36 35.51
N SER A 37 -34.28 -43.16 34.55
CA SER A 37 -32.87 -43.49 34.75
C SER A 37 -32.24 -42.70 35.91
N LEU A 38 -32.65 -41.44 36.08
CA LEU A 38 -32.15 -40.50 37.09
C LEU A 38 -32.84 -40.65 38.44
N THR A 39 -34.17 -40.77 38.45
CA THR A 39 -34.98 -40.69 39.68
C THR A 39 -35.45 -42.05 40.19
N LYS A 40 -35.36 -43.09 39.35
CA LYS A 40 -35.95 -44.42 39.57
C LYS A 40 -37.48 -44.41 39.78
N ILE A 41 -38.15 -43.31 39.45
CA ILE A 41 -39.61 -43.16 39.50
C ILE A 41 -40.17 -43.41 38.10
N GLN A 42 -41.09 -44.38 37.99
CA GLN A 42 -41.67 -44.77 36.72
C GLN A 42 -42.84 -43.83 36.39
N LEU A 43 -42.64 -42.96 35.41
CA LEU A 43 -43.67 -42.07 34.89
C LEU A 43 -44.44 -42.74 33.76
N THR A 44 -45.73 -42.45 33.67
CA THR A 44 -46.62 -42.83 32.57
C THR A 44 -46.79 -41.66 31.62
N ARG A 45 -47.21 -41.92 30.37
CA ARG A 45 -47.36 -40.86 29.34
C ARG A 45 -48.39 -39.79 29.71
N ASP A 46 -49.34 -40.13 30.57
CA ASP A 46 -50.40 -39.22 31.00
C ASP A 46 -50.01 -38.41 32.26
N ASP A 47 -48.80 -38.61 32.80
CA ASP A 47 -48.32 -37.86 33.95
C ASP A 47 -48.02 -36.40 33.55
N PRO A 48 -48.52 -35.41 34.33
CA PRO A 48 -48.31 -33.99 34.03
C PRO A 48 -46.82 -33.60 34.08
N ILE A 49 -46.00 -34.35 34.82
CA ILE A 49 -44.55 -34.17 34.90
C ILE A 49 -43.89 -34.44 33.54
N VAL A 50 -44.36 -35.44 32.79
CA VAL A 50 -43.81 -35.75 31.46
C VAL A 50 -44.09 -34.61 30.49
N GLY A 51 -45.29 -34.02 30.54
CA GLY A 51 -45.63 -32.83 29.76
C GLY A 51 -44.74 -31.64 30.09
N LEU A 52 -44.45 -31.40 31.38
CA LEU A 52 -43.55 -30.33 31.82
C LEU A 52 -42.11 -30.55 31.35
N LEU A 53 -41.60 -31.77 31.47
CA LEU A 53 -40.24 -32.13 31.04
C LEU A 53 -40.08 -32.02 29.52
N LEU A 54 -41.10 -32.40 28.75
CA LEU A 54 -41.11 -32.22 27.29
C LEU A 54 -41.14 -30.74 26.90
N ALA A 55 -41.97 -29.94 27.55
CA ALA A 55 -42.02 -28.50 27.31
C ALA A 55 -40.67 -27.83 27.61
N GLN A 56 -40.04 -28.22 28.73
CA GLN A 56 -38.72 -27.72 29.10
C GLN A 56 -37.64 -28.16 28.10
N ARG A 57 -37.67 -29.42 27.62
CA ARG A 57 -36.74 -29.92 26.60
C ARG A 57 -36.89 -29.16 25.28
N ILE A 58 -38.13 -28.95 24.81
CA ILE A 58 -38.41 -28.18 23.59
C ILE A 58 -37.90 -26.74 23.73
N ASP A 59 -38.09 -26.12 24.90
CA ASP A 59 -37.60 -24.75 25.14
C ASP A 59 -36.07 -24.70 25.12
N VAL A 60 -35.40 -25.65 25.77
CA VAL A 60 -33.92 -25.76 25.75
C VAL A 60 -33.40 -26.01 24.33
N ASP A 61 -34.02 -26.91 23.57
CA ASP A 61 -33.63 -27.20 22.18
C ASP A 61 -33.79 -25.96 21.29
N LYS A 62 -34.87 -25.19 21.50
CA LYS A 62 -35.09 -23.93 20.79
C LYS A 62 -34.02 -22.89 21.14
N GLN A 63 -33.69 -22.74 22.42
CA GLN A 63 -32.64 -21.83 22.89
C GLN A 63 -31.25 -22.24 22.36
N LEU A 64 -30.97 -23.54 22.33
CA LEU A 64 -29.72 -24.07 21.79
C LEU A 64 -29.62 -23.83 20.28
N GLY A 65 -30.74 -24.00 19.56
CA GLY A 65 -30.85 -23.69 18.14
C GLY A 65 -30.58 -22.22 17.85
N SER A 66 -31.22 -21.29 18.59
CA SER A 66 -30.98 -19.86 18.42
C SER A 66 -29.55 -19.47 18.76
N PHE A 67 -29.00 -20.01 19.85
CA PHE A 67 -27.62 -19.76 20.26
C PHE A 67 -26.60 -20.21 19.20
N LYS A 68 -26.83 -21.36 18.56
CA LYS A 68 -25.99 -21.85 17.47
C LYS A 68 -26.04 -20.91 16.26
N VAL A 69 -27.21 -20.39 15.91
CA VAL A 69 -27.37 -19.41 14.82
C VAL A 69 -26.64 -18.11 15.13
N ASP A 70 -26.76 -17.61 16.36
CA ASP A 70 -26.07 -16.39 16.79
C ASP A 70 -24.55 -16.56 16.76
N LEU A 71 -24.03 -17.70 17.23
CA LEU A 71 -22.60 -18.02 17.13
C LEU A 71 -22.13 -18.08 15.68
N GLN A 72 -22.90 -18.73 14.80
CA GLN A 72 -22.58 -18.80 13.37
C GLN A 72 -22.45 -17.39 12.78
N LYS A 73 -23.40 -16.50 13.11
CA LYS A 73 -23.38 -15.11 12.65
C LYS A 73 -22.14 -14.34 13.13
N ILE A 74 -21.78 -14.48 14.41
CA ILE A 74 -20.57 -13.86 14.98
C ILE A 74 -19.31 -14.36 14.26
N PHE A 75 -19.22 -15.67 14.01
CA PHE A 75 -18.10 -16.25 13.27
C PHE A 75 -18.01 -15.74 11.84
N ASP A 76 -19.13 -15.65 11.14
CA ASP A 76 -19.17 -15.13 9.77
C ASP A 76 -18.81 -13.63 9.71
N GLU A 77 -19.27 -12.83 10.67
CA GLU A 77 -18.88 -11.42 10.80
C GLU A 77 -17.38 -11.27 11.09
N ALA A 78 -16.84 -12.06 12.02
CA ALA A 78 -15.42 -12.04 12.37
C ALA A 78 -14.55 -12.46 11.18
N LYS A 79 -14.97 -13.50 10.45
CA LYS A 79 -14.30 -13.98 9.24
C LYS A 79 -14.29 -12.90 8.17
N ASN A 80 -15.45 -12.32 7.86
CA ASN A 80 -15.56 -11.25 6.86
C ASN A 80 -14.71 -10.03 7.24
N HIS A 81 -14.67 -9.66 8.53
CA HIS A 81 -13.82 -8.58 9.00
C HIS A 81 -12.34 -8.90 8.82
N SER A 82 -11.91 -10.13 9.13
CA SER A 82 -10.54 -10.59 8.94
C SER A 82 -10.14 -10.60 7.46
N ASP A 83 -10.99 -11.15 6.60
CA ASP A 83 -10.75 -11.21 5.14
C ASP A 83 -10.61 -9.80 4.55
N ASN A 84 -11.50 -8.87 4.95
CA ASN A 84 -11.42 -7.47 4.52
C ASN A 84 -10.12 -6.79 4.97
N ARG A 85 -9.67 -7.04 6.22
CA ARG A 85 -8.41 -6.49 6.72
C ARG A 85 -7.21 -7.05 5.97
N LEU A 86 -7.22 -8.32 5.59
CA LEU A 86 -6.15 -8.91 4.79
C LEU A 86 -6.06 -8.25 3.41
N ILE A 87 -7.20 -8.00 2.76
CA ILE A 87 -7.25 -7.27 1.47
C ILE A 87 -6.71 -5.83 1.64
N GLU A 88 -7.05 -5.15 2.73
CA GLU A 88 -6.54 -3.79 2.99
C GLU A 88 -5.01 -3.78 3.20
N ILE A 89 -4.48 -4.74 3.95
CA ILE A 89 -3.04 -4.90 4.16
C ILE A 89 -2.33 -5.13 2.82
N ASP A 90 -2.89 -5.99 1.95
CA ASP A 90 -2.34 -6.28 0.64
C ASP A 90 -2.31 -5.05 -0.28
N LYS A 91 -3.39 -4.24 -0.26
CA LYS A 91 -3.44 -2.95 -0.96
C LYS A 91 -2.37 -1.98 -0.47
N LEU A 92 -2.19 -1.88 0.84
CA LEU A 92 -1.15 -1.01 1.42
C LEU A 92 0.26 -1.49 1.07
N TYR A 93 0.47 -2.81 1.02
CA TYR A 93 1.73 -3.40 0.60
C TYR A 93 2.07 -3.02 -0.84
N HIS A 94 1.15 -3.21 -1.78
CA HIS A 94 1.36 -2.83 -3.18
C HIS A 94 1.57 -1.32 -3.36
N LYS A 95 0.82 -0.50 -2.61
CA LYS A 95 1.01 0.96 -2.63
C LYS A 95 2.40 1.35 -2.13
N ASN A 96 2.90 0.72 -1.08
CA ASN A 96 4.25 0.97 -0.58
C ASN A 96 5.33 0.52 -1.56
N GLU A 97 5.10 -0.59 -2.26
CA GLU A 97 6.01 -1.06 -3.33
C GLU A 97 6.07 -0.07 -4.49
N GLU A 98 4.94 0.48 -4.91
CA GLU A 98 4.87 1.53 -5.93
C GLU A 98 5.60 2.80 -5.49
N LEU A 99 5.38 3.24 -4.25
CA LEU A 99 6.08 4.40 -3.67
C LEU A 99 7.60 4.18 -3.61
N ALA A 100 8.04 2.97 -3.27
CA ALA A 100 9.46 2.63 -3.24
C ALA A 100 10.09 2.72 -4.64
N LYS A 101 9.39 2.24 -5.68
CA LYS A 101 9.82 2.39 -7.08
C LYS A 101 9.87 3.85 -7.51
N GLU A 102 8.88 4.66 -7.11
CA GLU A 102 8.87 6.09 -7.39
C GLU A 102 10.08 6.80 -6.75
N PHE A 103 10.37 6.52 -5.47
CA PHE A 103 11.54 7.08 -4.80
C PHE A 103 12.85 6.66 -5.44
N GLU A 104 12.95 5.41 -5.91
CA GLU A 104 14.13 4.97 -6.65
C GLU A 104 14.30 5.74 -7.96
N GLY A 105 13.23 5.93 -8.74
CA GLY A 105 13.26 6.74 -9.95
C GLY A 105 13.60 8.22 -9.68
N GLN A 106 13.07 8.79 -8.60
CA GLN A 106 13.42 10.15 -8.16
C GLN A 106 14.89 10.26 -7.77
N ARG A 107 15.42 9.27 -7.02
CA ARG A 107 16.84 9.20 -6.65
C ARG A 107 17.73 9.21 -7.89
N GLU A 108 17.43 8.37 -8.88
CA GLU A 108 18.19 8.30 -10.13
C GLU A 108 18.15 9.61 -10.91
N ARG A 109 16.97 10.26 -10.97
CA ARG A 109 16.82 11.58 -11.62
C ARG A 109 17.67 12.63 -10.93
N ILE A 110 17.59 12.73 -9.59
CA ILE A 110 18.37 13.70 -8.81
C ILE A 110 19.87 13.48 -9.01
N ILE A 111 20.35 12.23 -8.96
CA ILE A 111 21.77 11.92 -9.19
C ILE A 111 22.20 12.36 -10.60
N THR A 112 21.36 12.10 -11.61
CA THR A 112 21.65 12.49 -13.00
C THR A 112 21.68 14.01 -13.18
N GLU A 113 20.71 14.71 -12.60
CA GLU A 113 20.65 16.18 -12.60
C GLU A 113 21.87 16.78 -11.91
N LEU A 114 22.26 16.25 -10.74
CA LEU A 114 23.40 16.72 -9.97
C LEU A 114 24.72 16.53 -10.73
N ILE A 115 24.91 15.36 -11.38
CA ILE A 115 26.07 15.10 -12.25
C ILE A 115 26.09 16.08 -13.42
N THR A 116 24.95 16.33 -14.04
CA THR A 116 24.84 17.24 -15.20
C THR A 116 25.16 18.67 -14.79
N GLN A 117 24.61 19.12 -13.67
CA GLN A 117 24.86 20.46 -13.12
C GLN A 117 26.34 20.63 -12.72
N GLN A 118 26.95 19.61 -12.11
CA GLN A 118 28.37 19.64 -11.77
C GLN A 118 29.24 19.75 -13.02
N ARG A 119 28.96 18.97 -14.07
CA ARG A 119 29.67 19.07 -15.35
C ARG A 119 29.57 20.47 -15.95
N MET A 120 28.35 21.01 -16.04
CA MET A 120 28.11 22.37 -16.53
C MET A 120 28.88 23.42 -15.71
N SER A 121 28.89 23.29 -14.38
CA SER A 121 29.64 24.19 -13.50
C SER A 121 31.15 24.12 -13.76
N VAL A 122 31.70 22.92 -13.96
CA VAL A 122 33.13 22.74 -14.26
C VAL A 122 33.48 23.32 -15.62
N PHE A 123 32.65 23.10 -16.64
CA PHE A 123 32.85 23.69 -17.97
C PHE A 123 32.82 25.21 -17.91
N ASN A 124 31.79 25.81 -17.30
CA ASN A 124 31.68 27.26 -17.17
C ASN A 124 32.87 27.87 -16.41
N PHE A 125 33.32 27.21 -15.35
CA PHE A 125 34.49 27.65 -14.59
C PHE A 125 35.79 27.56 -15.43
N SER A 126 35.96 26.48 -16.20
CA SER A 126 37.09 26.33 -17.11
C SER A 126 37.10 27.41 -18.18
N ASP A 127 35.95 27.72 -18.77
CA ASP A 127 35.81 28.78 -19.77
C ASP A 127 36.11 30.16 -19.17
N GLU A 128 35.64 30.44 -17.95
CA GLU A 128 35.95 31.69 -17.26
C GLU A 128 37.45 31.83 -16.97
N ILE A 129 38.12 30.75 -16.54
CA ILE A 129 39.58 30.74 -16.36
C ILE A 129 40.28 30.99 -17.69
N LYS A 130 39.89 30.28 -18.75
CA LYS A 130 40.49 30.44 -20.08
C LYS A 130 40.39 31.89 -20.54
N GLU A 131 39.21 32.50 -20.39
CA GLU A 131 38.99 33.89 -20.75
C GLU A 131 39.84 34.84 -19.90
N ARG A 132 39.95 34.61 -18.59
CA ARG A 132 40.81 35.40 -17.70
C ARG A 132 42.29 35.27 -18.07
N VAL A 133 42.75 34.07 -18.42
CA VAL A 133 44.12 33.81 -18.87
C VAL A 133 44.39 34.49 -20.20
N GLU A 134 43.48 34.38 -21.17
CA GLU A 134 43.60 35.06 -22.47
C GLU A 134 43.61 36.59 -22.32
N ARG A 135 42.71 37.15 -21.50
CA ARG A 135 42.71 38.59 -21.19
C ARG A 135 44.02 39.02 -20.54
N SER A 136 44.57 38.21 -19.64
CA SER A 136 45.85 38.50 -18.98
C SER A 136 47.03 38.41 -19.95
N ALA A 137 47.06 37.39 -20.82
CA ALA A 137 48.07 37.23 -21.86
C ALA A 137 48.08 38.41 -22.83
N ARG A 138 46.90 38.85 -23.30
CA ARG A 138 46.77 40.05 -24.14
C ARG A 138 47.26 41.31 -23.43
N ARG A 139 46.97 41.49 -22.14
CA ARG A 139 47.49 42.63 -21.36
C ARG A 139 49.02 42.60 -21.29
N VAL A 140 49.60 41.44 -21.01
CA VAL A 140 51.06 41.27 -20.99
C VAL A 140 51.66 41.58 -22.37
N GLU A 141 51.06 41.08 -23.45
CA GLU A 141 51.50 41.36 -24.81
C GLU A 141 51.42 42.86 -25.15
N THR A 142 50.34 43.55 -24.76
CA THR A 142 50.20 44.99 -24.96
C THR A 142 51.27 45.79 -24.20
N LEU A 143 51.56 45.42 -22.95
CA LEU A 143 52.61 46.04 -22.14
C LEU A 143 54.00 45.79 -22.76
N GLN A 144 54.26 44.58 -23.24
CA GLN A 144 55.51 44.24 -23.91
C GLN A 144 55.69 45.04 -25.21
N ASN A 145 54.63 45.21 -26.00
CA ASN A 145 54.66 46.01 -27.23
C ASN A 145 54.84 47.50 -26.92
N GLN A 146 54.20 48.02 -25.87
CA GLN A 146 54.43 49.38 -25.39
C GLN A 146 55.89 49.59 -24.96
N HIS A 147 56.46 48.65 -24.20
CA HIS A 147 57.88 48.71 -23.81
C HIS A 147 58.82 48.69 -25.02
N LYS A 148 58.58 47.83 -26.02
CA LYS A 148 59.38 47.84 -27.26
C LYS A 148 59.31 49.18 -27.99
N ASN A 149 58.13 49.76 -28.11
CA ASN A 149 57.95 51.07 -28.76
C ASN A 149 58.67 52.19 -28.02
N LEU A 150 58.64 52.19 -26.67
CA LEU A 150 59.40 53.15 -25.87
C LEU A 150 60.91 53.01 -26.10
N ILE A 151 61.43 51.77 -26.15
CA ILE A 151 62.85 51.52 -26.45
C ILE A 151 63.22 52.08 -27.83
N TYR A 152 62.41 51.86 -28.87
CA TYR A 152 62.66 52.41 -30.20
C TYR A 152 62.63 53.94 -30.21
N LEU A 153 61.73 54.57 -29.46
CA LEU A 153 61.67 56.03 -29.31
C LEU A 153 62.94 56.59 -28.64
N VAL A 154 63.42 55.95 -27.56
CA VAL A 154 64.65 56.34 -26.86
C VAL A 154 65.85 56.20 -27.79
N ILE A 155 66.00 55.07 -28.47
CA ILE A 155 67.09 54.85 -29.44
C ILE A 155 67.02 55.88 -30.58
N GLY A 156 65.83 56.13 -31.13
CA GLY A 156 65.61 57.10 -32.20
C GLY A 156 65.99 58.53 -31.78
N SER A 157 65.56 58.97 -30.58
CA SER A 157 65.92 60.28 -30.04
C SER A 157 67.43 60.42 -29.76
N GLY A 158 68.08 59.35 -29.29
CA GLY A 158 69.53 59.31 -29.12
C GLY A 158 70.28 59.41 -30.45
N ALA A 159 69.83 58.70 -31.48
CA ALA A 159 70.40 58.77 -32.81
C ALA A 159 70.26 60.16 -33.45
N ILE A 160 69.09 60.80 -33.30
CA ILE A 160 68.87 62.18 -33.75
C ILE A 160 69.79 63.14 -33.00
N SER A 161 69.92 62.99 -31.68
CA SER A 161 70.80 63.84 -30.87
C SER A 161 72.26 63.72 -31.30
N LEU A 162 72.73 62.50 -31.61
CA LEU A 162 74.06 62.26 -32.17
C LEU A 162 74.23 62.88 -33.56
N LEU A 163 73.22 62.80 -34.43
CA LEU A 163 73.25 63.45 -35.75
C LEU A 163 73.31 64.98 -35.64
N VAL A 164 72.58 65.58 -34.71
CA VAL A 164 72.63 67.03 -34.45
C VAL A 164 74.01 67.44 -33.94
N LEU A 165 74.59 66.66 -33.02
CA LEU A 165 75.91 66.93 -32.47
C LEU A 165 76.99 66.78 -33.54
N PHE A 166 76.88 65.77 -34.40
CA PHE A 166 77.77 65.59 -35.56
C PHE A 166 77.62 66.76 -36.56
N ALA A 167 76.39 67.19 -36.86
CA ALA A 167 76.14 68.34 -37.72
C ALA A 167 76.67 69.67 -37.14
N LEU A 168 76.71 69.81 -35.81
CA LEU A 168 77.31 70.96 -35.12
C LEU A 168 78.83 70.92 -35.11
N ILE A 169 79.45 69.74 -35.06
CA ILE A 169 80.92 69.59 -35.12
C ILE A 169 81.46 69.86 -36.54
N PHE A 170 80.71 69.48 -37.58
CA PHE A 170 81.13 69.61 -38.98
C PHE A 170 80.62 70.90 -39.67
N LYS A 171 80.13 71.87 -38.90
CA LYS A 171 79.74 73.21 -39.37
C LYS A 171 80.74 74.25 -38.92
#